data_AF-A0A7X7AHU6-F1
#
_entry.id   AF-A0A7X7AHU6-F1
#
_cell.length_a   1.000
_cell.length_b   1.000
_cell.length_c   1.000
_cell.angle_alpha   90.00
_cell.angle_beta   90.00
_cell.angle_gamma   90.00
#
_symmetry.space_group_name_H-M   'P 1'
#
loop_
_entity.id
_entity.type
_entity.pdbx_description
1 polymer ?
#
loop_
_entity_poly.entity_id
_entity_poly.type
_entity_poly.pdbx_seq_one_letter_code
_entity_poly.pdbx_strand_id
1 'polypeptide(L)'
;MPLVFKKDVCFLWNQDGFLHCTNINYLARILLIESGFFKEEDIVLKWTLVWYISPHQYLRVKMIDDEFINVDIWAKNYKIEFGDYARGFK
;
A
#
# COMPACT_ATOMS: atom_id res chain seq x y z
N MET A 1 15.27 16.70 -3.18
CA MET A 1 14.57 15.40 -3.28
C MET A 1 13.56 15.27 -2.12
N PRO A 2 12.39 15.96 -2.14
CA PRO A 2 11.50 16.06 -0.96
C PRO A 2 10.17 15.30 -1.04
N LEU A 3 9.88 14.56 -2.13
CA LEU A 3 8.54 13.98 -2.37
C LEU A 3 8.32 12.57 -1.78
N VAL A 4 9.34 11.94 -1.20
CA VAL A 4 9.31 10.49 -0.86
C VAL A 4 8.43 10.17 0.35
N PHE A 5 8.20 11.13 1.25
CA PHE A 5 7.40 10.94 2.47
C PHE A 5 6.62 12.21 2.84
N LYS A 6 5.59 12.55 2.06
CA LYS A 6 4.68 13.65 2.40
C LYS A 6 3.47 13.07 3.13
N LYS A 7 3.10 13.63 4.28
CA LYS A 7 1.96 13.17 5.11
C LYS A 7 0.75 14.11 5.06
N ASP A 8 0.80 15.14 4.22
CA ASP A 8 -0.32 16.03 3.99
C ASP A 8 -1.36 15.32 3.13
N VAL A 9 -2.42 14.81 3.79
CA VAL A 9 -3.49 14.02 3.17
C VAL A 9 -4.20 14.80 2.07
N CYS A 10 -4.55 16.06 2.33
CA CYS A 10 -5.21 16.92 1.35
C CYS A 10 -4.33 17.14 0.13
N PHE A 11 -3.04 17.39 0.33
CA PHE A 11 -2.12 17.51 -0.80
C PHE A 11 -2.04 16.21 -1.61
N LEU A 12 -1.86 15.05 -0.94
CA LEU A 12 -1.71 13.76 -1.60
C LEU A 12 -2.97 13.35 -2.37
N TRP A 13 -4.16 13.60 -1.81
CA TRP A 13 -5.45 13.27 -2.43
C TRP A 13 -5.72 14.07 -3.70
N ASN A 14 -5.25 15.32 -3.73
CA ASN A 14 -5.41 16.22 -4.88
C ASN A 14 -4.25 16.12 -5.90
N GLN A 15 -3.39 15.09 -5.82
CA GLN A 15 -2.38 14.86 -6.85
C GLN A 15 -2.97 14.09 -8.04
N ASP A 16 -2.78 14.64 -9.24
CA ASP A 16 -3.08 13.93 -10.48
C ASP A 16 -1.89 13.06 -10.93
N GLY A 17 -2.21 11.93 -11.55
CA GLY A 17 -1.21 11.05 -12.16
C GLY A 17 -0.60 10.04 -11.17
N PHE A 18 0.65 10.26 -10.74
CA PHE A 18 1.45 9.24 -10.07
C PHE A 18 1.68 9.53 -8.58
N LEU A 19 1.50 8.51 -7.74
CA LEU A 19 1.85 8.53 -6.31
C LEU A 19 2.80 7.37 -5.97
N HIS A 20 3.90 7.68 -5.27
CA HIS A 20 4.82 6.67 -4.75
C HIS A 20 4.09 5.66 -3.86
N CYS A 21 4.58 4.41 -3.83
CA CYS A 21 4.00 3.33 -3.02
C CYS A 21 3.83 3.71 -1.54
N THR A 22 4.77 4.47 -0.98
CA THR A 22 4.69 5.00 0.39
C THR A 22 3.50 5.93 0.61
N ASN A 23 3.24 6.85 -0.33
CA ASN A 23 2.18 7.84 -0.21
C ASN A 23 0.80 7.23 -0.50
N ILE A 24 0.69 6.36 -1.51
CA ILE A 24 -0.59 5.72 -1.83
C ILE A 24 -1.01 4.72 -0.75
N ASN A 25 -0.06 3.98 -0.16
CA ASN A 25 -0.36 3.09 0.97
C ASN A 25 -0.70 3.88 2.24
N TYR A 26 -0.11 5.06 2.43
CA TYR A 26 -0.50 5.95 3.51
C TYR A 26 -1.96 6.40 3.37
N LEU A 27 -2.38 6.81 2.16
CA LEU A 27 -3.78 7.14 1.89
C LEU A 27 -4.71 5.94 2.08
N ALA A 28 -4.33 4.76 1.57
CA ALA A 28 -5.15 3.56 1.72
C ALA A 28 -5.29 3.11 3.17
N ARG A 29 -4.23 3.20 3.98
CA ARG A 29 -4.29 2.95 5.43
C ARG A 29 -5.29 3.90 6.10
N ILE A 30 -5.28 5.19 5.75
CA ILE A 30 -6.27 6.15 6.26
C ILE A 30 -7.68 5.74 5.83
N LEU A 31 -7.90 5.46 4.55
CA LEU A 31 -9.22 5.05 4.06
C LEU A 31 -9.75 3.80 4.75
N LEU A 32 -8.90 2.80 4.98
CA LEU A 32 -9.28 1.57 5.69
C LEU A 32 -9.68 1.86 7.13
N ILE A 33 -8.93 2.68 7.85
CA ILE A 33 -9.23 3.04 9.25
C ILE A 33 -10.50 3.88 9.33
N GLU A 34 -10.57 4.96 8.54
CA GLU A 34 -11.71 5.89 8.55
C GLU A 34 -13.00 5.28 8.00
N SER A 35 -12.93 4.13 7.31
CA SER A 35 -14.12 3.36 6.94
C SER A 35 -14.87 2.75 8.13
N GLY A 36 -14.21 2.65 9.30
CA GLY A 36 -14.77 2.01 10.50
C GLY A 36 -14.70 0.48 10.50
N PHE A 37 -14.19 -0.15 9.45
CA PHE A 37 -14.03 -1.61 9.38
C PHE A 37 -12.69 -2.12 9.95
N PHE A 38 -11.68 -1.26 10.05
CA PHE A 38 -10.33 -1.63 10.45
C PHE A 38 -9.79 -0.69 11.51
N LYS A 39 -8.88 -1.20 12.33
CA LYS A 39 -8.07 -0.45 13.27
C LYS A 39 -6.64 -0.38 12.78
N GLU A 40 -5.87 0.50 13.42
CA GLU A 40 -4.43 0.61 13.20
C GLU A 40 -3.70 -0.74 13.38
N GLU A 41 -4.09 -1.50 14.40
CA GLU A 41 -3.51 -2.82 14.73
C GLU A 41 -3.80 -3.90 13.68
N ASP A 42 -4.82 -3.69 12.84
CA ASP A 42 -5.17 -4.62 11.76
C ASP A 42 -4.28 -4.42 10.53
N ILE A 43 -3.48 -3.34 10.47
CA ILE A 43 -2.74 -2.95 9.27
C ILE A 43 -1.23 -2.97 9.53
N VAL A 44 -0.51 -3.83 8.81
CA VAL A 44 0.94 -3.94 8.89
C VAL A 44 1.60 -3.43 7.61
N LEU A 45 2.48 -2.44 7.73
CA LEU A 45 3.33 -2.00 6.63
C LEU A 45 4.40 -3.05 6.31
N LYS A 46 4.50 -3.44 5.04
CA LYS A 46 5.48 -4.41 4.55
C LYS A 46 6.30 -3.82 3.41
N TRP A 47 7.54 -4.29 3.31
CA TRP A 47 8.49 -3.92 2.28
C TRP A 47 9.01 -5.15 1.55
N THR A 48 9.28 -4.99 0.27
CA THR A 48 9.90 -6.00 -0.59
C THR A 48 10.80 -5.33 -1.62
N LEU A 49 11.51 -6.13 -2.40
CA LEU A 49 12.32 -5.66 -3.53
C LEU A 49 11.70 -6.18 -4.83
N VAL A 50 11.08 -5.29 -5.59
CA VAL A 50 10.63 -5.60 -6.95
C VAL A 50 11.87 -5.66 -7.85
N TRP A 51 11.98 -6.75 -8.62
CA TRP A 51 13.13 -7.06 -9.48
C TRP A 51 14.47 -7.08 -8.70
N TYR A 52 14.45 -7.35 -7.40
CA TYR A 52 15.61 -7.34 -6.51
C TYR A 52 16.32 -5.98 -6.34
N ILE A 53 15.84 -4.92 -6.96
CA ILE A 53 16.53 -3.61 -6.98
C ILE A 53 15.64 -2.46 -6.52
N SER A 54 14.32 -2.56 -6.66
CA SER A 54 13.41 -1.45 -6.40
C SER A 54 12.62 -1.69 -5.12
N PRO A 55 12.89 -0.94 -4.03
CA PRO A 55 12.10 -1.03 -2.81
C PRO A 55 10.63 -0.72 -3.08
N HIS A 56 9.77 -1.63 -2.67
CA HIS A 56 8.32 -1.48 -2.80
C HIS A 56 7.64 -1.70 -1.47
N GLN A 57 6.66 -0.86 -1.17
CA GLN A 57 5.87 -0.95 0.04
C GLN A 57 4.47 -1.46 -0.32
N TYR A 58 3.90 -2.29 0.54
CA TYR A 58 2.51 -2.71 0.48
C TYR A 58 1.94 -2.84 1.91
N LEU A 59 0.63 -3.03 2.01
CA LEU A 59 -0.04 -3.27 3.29
C LEU A 59 -0.35 -4.75 3.44
N ARG A 60 -0.24 -5.28 4.65
CA ARG A 60 -0.79 -6.59 5.03
C ARG A 60 -1.88 -6.34 6.05
N VAL A 61 -3.12 -6.66 5.69
CA VAL A 61 -4.33 -6.30 6.44
C VAL A 61 -4.93 -7.56 7.05
N LYS A 62 -5.27 -7.49 8.34
CA LYS A 62 -5.92 -8.54 9.09
C LYS A 62 -7.43 -8.54 8.80
N MET A 63 -7.98 -9.71 8.56
CA MET A 63 -9.38 -9.95 8.27
C MET A 63 -10.11 -10.46 9.53
N ILE A 64 -11.45 -10.53 9.46
CA ILE A 64 -12.34 -10.89 10.60
C ILE A 64 -12.07 -12.32 11.12
N ASP A 65 -11.58 -13.20 10.26
CA ASP A 65 -11.23 -14.60 10.52
C ASP A 65 -9.76 -14.80 10.94
N ASP A 66 -9.09 -13.72 11.36
CA ASP A 66 -7.66 -13.68 11.70
C ASP A 66 -6.71 -13.99 10.51
N GLU A 67 -7.23 -14.11 9.29
CA GLU A 67 -6.39 -14.22 8.10
C GLU A 67 -5.75 -12.88 7.72
N PHE A 68 -4.64 -12.94 6.99
CA PHE A 68 -3.98 -11.74 6.50
C PHE A 68 -3.96 -11.70 4.97
N ILE A 69 -4.46 -10.61 4.42
CA ILE A 69 -4.46 -10.34 2.98
C ILE A 69 -3.44 -9.26 2.65
N ASN A 70 -2.66 -9.46 1.58
CA ASN A 70 -1.79 -8.42 1.07
C ASN A 70 -2.59 -7.47 0.19
N VAL A 71 -2.44 -6.17 0.46
CA VAL A 71 -3.03 -5.08 -0.29
C VAL A 71 -1.90 -4.28 -0.91
N ASP A 72 -1.68 -4.52 -2.20
CA ASP A 72 -0.70 -3.82 -3.03
C ASP A 72 -1.43 -3.14 -4.20
N ILE A 73 -1.63 -1.82 -4.07
CA ILE A 73 -2.40 -1.03 -5.04
C ILE A 73 -1.69 -0.97 -6.40
N TRP A 74 -0.36 -1.03 -6.39
CA TRP A 74 0.43 -1.02 -7.62
C TRP A 74 0.45 -2.39 -8.31
N ALA A 75 0.18 -3.49 -7.58
CA ALA A 75 0.24 -4.85 -8.11
C ALA A 75 -0.67 -5.09 -9.33
N LYS A 76 -1.83 -4.41 -9.40
CA LYS A 76 -2.74 -4.50 -10.54
C LYS A 76 -2.07 -4.13 -11.86
N ASN A 77 -1.19 -3.13 -11.84
CA ASN A 77 -0.46 -2.71 -13.05
C ASN A 77 0.56 -3.76 -13.52
N TYR A 78 0.95 -4.67 -12.62
CA TYR A 78 1.81 -5.81 -12.90
C TYR A 78 1.03 -7.11 -13.15
N LYS A 79 -0.30 -7.04 -13.30
CA LYS A 79 -1.21 -8.20 -13.46
C LYS A 79 -1.14 -9.20 -12.29
N ILE A 80 -0.87 -8.68 -11.09
CA ILE A 80 -0.85 -9.47 -9.86
C ILE A 80 -2.24 -9.41 -9.22
N GLU A 81 -2.70 -10.56 -8.73
CA GLU A 81 -4.03 -10.72 -8.14
C GLU A 81 -4.12 -10.08 -6.75
N PHE A 82 -5.35 -9.73 -6.36
CA PHE A 82 -5.62 -9.27 -5.00
C PHE A 82 -5.26 -10.35 -3.98
N GLY A 83 -4.61 -9.96 -2.87
CA GLY A 83 -4.07 -10.88 -1.87
C GLY A 83 -2.61 -11.28 -2.09
N ASP A 84 -2.03 -10.98 -3.25
CA ASP A 84 -0.60 -11.10 -3.52
C ASP A 84 0.07 -9.69 -3.57
N TYR A 85 1.37 -9.64 -3.86
CA TYR A 85 2.14 -8.40 -3.92
C TYR A 85 3.26 -8.47 -4.99
N ALA A 86 3.74 -7.31 -5.43
CA ALA A 86 4.77 -7.22 -6.45
C ALA A 86 6.13 -7.80 -6.00
N ARG A 87 6.64 -8.80 -6.75
CA ARG A 87 7.97 -9.42 -6.53
C ARG A 87 8.93 -9.22 -7.71
N GLY A 88 8.46 -8.66 -8.83
CA GLY A 88 9.25 -8.49 -10.04
C GLY A 88 9.26 -9.73 -10.93
N PHE A 89 10.44 -10.15 -11.41
CA PHE A 89 10.57 -11.35 -12.25
C PHE A 89 10.22 -12.60 -11.43
N LYS A 90 9.37 -13.46 -12.00
CA LYS A 90 9.22 -14.85 -11.58
C LYS A 90 10.20 -15.73 -12.35
#